data_AF-A0A963N9T8-F1
#
_entry.id   AF-A0A963N9T8-F1
#
_cell.length_a   1.000
_cell.length_b   1.000
_cell.length_c   1.000
_cell.angle_alpha   90.00
_cell.angle_beta   90.00
_cell.angle_gamma   90.00
#
_symmetry.space_group_name_H-M   'P 1'
#
loop_
_entity.id
_entity.type
_entity.pdbx_description
1 polymer ?
#
loop_
_entity_poly.entity_id
_entity_poly.type
_entity_poly.pdbx_seq_one_letter_code
_entity_poly.pdbx_strand_id
1 'polypeptide(L)'
;LQAGDELRTSALIGAIEQAPALADELQRLSATKLFKNTQSTPKGQLEAILNRLVERGYLVTRDRTKTRYIATGQWSRLYDVLAFIQAHEQIDIEPEQSDEQVALDL
;
A
#
# COMPACT_ATOMS: atom_id res chain seq x y z
N LEU A 1 2.39 -4.76 -10.73
CA LEU A 1 1.52 -3.75 -11.36
C LEU A 1 2.40 -2.80 -12.15
N GLN A 2 2.21 -2.72 -13.47
CA GLN A 2 2.90 -1.82 -14.39
C GLN A 2 1.90 -0.81 -14.99
N ALA A 3 2.42 0.16 -15.74
CA ALA A 3 1.61 1.19 -16.37
C ALA A 3 0.62 0.56 -17.34
N GLY A 4 -0.64 0.97 -17.24
CA GLY A 4 -1.75 0.40 -18.02
C GLY A 4 -2.52 -0.70 -17.29
N ASP A 5 -1.95 -1.32 -16.25
CA ASP A 5 -2.67 -2.31 -15.45
C ASP A 5 -3.86 -1.69 -14.72
N GLU A 6 -4.91 -2.48 -14.56
CA GLU A 6 -6.15 -2.08 -13.90
C GLU A 6 -6.23 -2.56 -12.45
N LEU A 7 -6.69 -1.68 -11.57
CA LEU A 7 -7.06 -1.95 -10.19
C LEU A 7 -8.56 -1.75 -10.01
N ARG A 8 -9.19 -2.67 -9.27
CA ARG A 8 -10.62 -2.61 -8.94
C ARG A 8 -10.80 -2.51 -7.44
N THR A 9 -11.56 -1.51 -6.99
CA THR A 9 -11.83 -1.31 -5.56
C THR A 9 -12.45 -2.55 -4.94
N SER A 10 -13.41 -3.18 -5.61
CA SER A 10 -14.08 -4.39 -5.11
C SER A 10 -13.13 -5.57 -4.91
N ALA A 11 -12.16 -5.76 -5.80
CA ALA A 11 -11.19 -6.84 -5.69
C ALA A 11 -10.24 -6.62 -4.51
N LEU A 12 -9.78 -5.38 -4.32
CA LEU A 12 -8.92 -5.00 -3.20
C LEU A 12 -9.64 -5.14 -1.86
N ILE A 13 -10.89 -4.65 -1.76
CA ILE A 13 -11.72 -4.82 -0.55
C ILE A 13 -11.94 -6.29 -0.24
N GLY A 14 -12.29 -7.09 -1.25
CA GLY A 14 -12.46 -8.53 -1.06
C GLY A 14 -11.18 -9.18 -0.53
N ALA A 15 -10.00 -8.81 -1.04
CA ALA A 15 -8.73 -9.34 -0.52
C ALA A 15 -8.48 -8.93 0.94
N ILE A 16 -8.74 -7.67 1.30
CA ILE A 16 -8.56 -7.15 2.67
C ILE A 16 -9.52 -7.85 3.64
N GLU A 17 -10.77 -8.06 3.25
CA GLU A 17 -11.78 -8.72 4.09
C GLU A 17 -11.46 -10.19 4.37
N GLN A 18 -10.72 -10.85 3.47
CA GLN A 18 -10.34 -12.26 3.62
C GLN A 18 -9.04 -12.46 4.42
N ALA A 19 -8.29 -11.39 4.72
CA ALA A 19 -6.99 -11.48 5.38
C ALA A 19 -6.83 -10.38 6.44
N PRO A 20 -6.99 -10.71 7.75
CA PRO A 20 -6.87 -9.75 8.84
C PRO A 20 -5.54 -8.97 8.84
N ALA A 21 -4.43 -9.63 8.49
CA ALA A 21 -3.12 -8.99 8.41
C ALA A 21 -3.07 -7.84 7.38
N LEU A 22 -3.82 -7.96 6.26
CA LEU A 22 -3.93 -6.89 5.26
C LEU A 22 -4.74 -5.71 5.78
N ALA A 23 -5.75 -5.96 6.63
CA ALA A 23 -6.52 -4.88 7.26
C ALA A 23 -5.64 -4.09 8.24
N ASP A 24 -4.82 -4.77 9.03
CA ASP A 24 -3.87 -4.12 9.96
C ASP A 24 -2.81 -3.31 9.20
N GLU A 25 -2.29 -3.88 8.10
CA GLU A 25 -1.34 -3.18 7.23
C GLU A 25 -1.96 -1.94 6.58
N LEU A 26 -3.21 -2.05 6.10
CA LEU A 26 -3.95 -0.92 5.54
C LEU A 26 -4.17 0.17 6.58
N GLN A 27 -4.47 -0.19 7.83
CA GLN A 27 -4.61 0.76 8.92
C GLN A 27 -3.30 1.50 9.18
N ARG A 28 -2.17 0.78 9.27
CA ARG A 28 -0.84 1.40 9.43
C ARG A 28 -0.50 2.34 8.27
N LEU A 29 -0.71 1.88 7.04
CA LEU A 29 -0.47 2.67 5.83
C LEU A 29 -1.33 3.95 5.81
N SER A 30 -2.60 3.83 6.16
CA SER A 30 -3.56 4.93 6.21
C SER A 30 -3.16 6.01 7.21
N ALA A 31 -2.58 5.62 8.35
CA ALA A 31 -2.12 6.55 9.39
C ALA A 31 -0.91 7.39 8.96
N THR A 32 -0.21 7.04 7.87
CA THR A 32 0.93 7.82 7.41
C THR A 32 0.51 9.22 6.92
N LYS A 33 1.36 10.23 7.20
CA LYS A 33 1.11 11.65 6.83
C LYS A 33 0.89 11.85 5.32
N LEU A 34 1.35 10.92 4.48
CA LEU A 34 1.22 10.99 3.03
C LEU A 34 -0.24 11.00 2.58
N PHE A 35 -1.07 10.16 3.22
CA PHE A 35 -2.46 9.90 2.84
C PHE A 35 -3.47 10.81 3.55
N LYS A 36 -3.11 11.42 4.69
CA LYS A 36 -4.00 12.28 5.48
C LYS A 36 -5.36 11.61 5.75
N ASN A 37 -5.32 10.31 6.00
CA ASN A 37 -6.52 9.48 6.12
C ASN A 37 -7.17 9.68 7.49
N THR A 38 -8.49 9.83 7.52
CA THR A 38 -9.29 9.96 8.74
C THR A 38 -10.35 8.88 8.88
N GLN A 39 -10.38 7.91 7.95
CA GLN A 39 -11.40 6.88 7.88
C GLN A 39 -11.08 5.73 8.85
N SER A 40 -12.12 5.19 9.48
CA SER A 40 -12.01 4.09 10.46
C SER A 40 -12.33 2.72 9.88
N THR A 41 -13.01 2.65 8.73
CA THR A 41 -13.36 1.37 8.08
C THR A 41 -12.30 1.01 7.03
N PRO A 42 -11.99 -0.28 6.82
CA PRO A 42 -11.04 -0.70 5.78
C PRO A 42 -11.42 -0.18 4.40
N LYS A 43 -12.73 -0.14 4.10
CA LYS A 43 -13.23 0.44 2.85
C LYS A 43 -12.93 1.93 2.73
N GLY A 44 -13.30 2.73 3.72
CA GLY A 44 -13.02 4.17 3.69
C GLY A 44 -11.51 4.44 3.65
N GLN A 45 -10.72 3.65 4.36
CA GLN A 45 -9.27 3.74 4.38
C GLN A 45 -8.67 3.52 2.98
N LEU A 46 -9.06 2.42 2.33
CA LEU A 46 -8.61 2.12 0.97
C LEU A 46 -9.04 3.21 -0.03
N GLU A 47 -10.30 3.64 0.02
CA GLU A 47 -10.81 4.68 -0.89
C GLU A 47 -10.04 6.00 -0.73
N ALA A 48 -9.73 6.42 0.50
CA ALA A 48 -8.93 7.61 0.75
C ALA A 48 -7.49 7.48 0.21
N ILE A 49 -6.86 6.31 0.36
CA ILE A 49 -5.54 6.02 -0.22
C ILE A 49 -5.59 6.10 -1.75
N LEU A 50 -6.54 5.41 -2.39
CA LEU A 50 -6.67 5.40 -3.86
C LEU A 50 -6.95 6.80 -4.40
N ASN A 51 -7.77 7.59 -3.71
CA ASN A 51 -8.00 8.99 -4.05
C ASN A 51 -6.71 9.81 -3.99
N ARG A 52 -5.91 9.65 -2.94
CA ARG A 52 -4.64 10.35 -2.81
C ARG A 52 -3.65 9.96 -3.91
N LEU A 53 -3.63 8.69 -4.30
CA LEU A 53 -2.78 8.21 -5.39
C LEU A 53 -3.22 8.82 -6.73
N VAL A 54 -4.51 9.01 -6.95
CA VAL A 54 -5.03 9.75 -8.12
C VAL A 54 -4.61 11.22 -8.07
N GLU A 55 -4.79 11.90 -6.94
CA GLU A 55 -4.40 13.31 -6.77
C GLU A 55 -2.91 13.55 -7.05
N ARG A 56 -2.06 12.56 -6.76
CA ARG A 56 -0.61 12.63 -6.99
C ARG A 56 -0.16 12.11 -8.35
N GLY A 57 -1.07 11.70 -9.23
CA GLY A 57 -0.77 11.25 -10.60
C GLY A 57 -0.29 9.81 -10.72
N TYR A 58 -0.30 9.03 -9.63
CA TYR A 58 0.09 7.61 -9.65
C TYR A 58 -0.97 6.72 -10.27
N LEU A 59 -2.25 7.08 -10.10
CA LEU A 59 -3.40 6.39 -10.67
C LEU A 59 -4.25 7.37 -11.47
N VAL A 60 -5.03 6.87 -12.43
CA VAL A 60 -6.14 7.61 -13.04
C VAL A 60 -7.44 6.84 -12.86
N THR A 61 -8.52 7.50 -12.47
CA THR A 61 -9.85 6.88 -12.42
C THR A 61 -10.44 6.77 -13.83
N ARG A 62 -11.08 5.64 -14.14
CA ARG A 62 -11.78 5.43 -15.42
C ARG A 62 -13.28 5.65 -15.33
N ASP A 63 -13.80 5.85 -14.12
CA ASP A 63 -15.21 6.09 -13.88
C ASP A 63 -15.43 7.18 -12.82
N ARG A 64 -16.62 7.80 -12.85
CA ARG A 64 -17.01 8.84 -11.90
C ARG A 64 -17.25 8.28 -10.48
N THR A 65 -17.53 6.99 -10.40
CA THR A 65 -17.78 6.23 -9.16
C THR A 65 -16.51 5.84 -8.41
N LYS A 66 -15.33 6.06 -9.01
CA LYS A 66 -14.01 5.72 -8.44
C LYS A 66 -13.90 4.24 -8.06
N THR A 67 -14.34 3.37 -8.97
CA THR A 67 -14.31 1.90 -8.77
C THR A 67 -13.24 1.20 -9.59
N ARG A 68 -12.78 1.82 -10.68
CA ARG A 68 -11.70 1.33 -11.54
C ARG A 68 -10.61 2.37 -11.72
N TYR A 69 -9.37 1.95 -11.53
CA TYR A 69 -8.19 2.77 -11.64
C TYR A 69 -7.18 2.14 -12.59
N ILE A 70 -6.44 2.96 -13.32
CA ILE A 70 -5.32 2.51 -14.15
C ILE A 70 -4.02 3.06 -13.58
N ALA A 71 -3.01 2.22 -13.46
CA ALA A 71 -1.66 2.61 -13.07
C ALA A 71 -0.99 3.46 -14.15
N THR A 72 -0.36 4.56 -13.76
CA THR A 72 0.35 5.45 -14.70
C THR A 72 1.82 5.06 -14.86
N GLY A 73 2.52 5.73 -15.77
CA GLY A 73 3.98 5.62 -15.86
C GLY A 73 4.70 6.03 -14.57
N GLN A 74 4.12 6.98 -13.81
CA GLN A 74 4.68 7.41 -12.52
C GLN A 74 4.61 6.29 -11.46
N TRP A 75 3.56 5.46 -11.50
CA TRP A 75 3.49 4.26 -10.67
C TRP A 75 4.61 3.29 -11.02
N SER A 76 4.82 2.98 -12.29
CA SER A 76 5.89 2.05 -12.71
C SER A 76 7.26 2.56 -12.29
N ARG A 77 7.52 3.85 -12.53
CA ARG A 77 8.77 4.50 -12.16
C ARG A 77 9.06 4.42 -10.67
N LEU A 78 8.04 4.47 -9.80
CA LEU A 78 8.25 4.32 -8.35
C LEU A 78 8.90 2.97 -8.04
N TYR A 79 8.42 1.88 -8.65
CA TYR A 79 9.02 0.55 -8.48
C TYR A 79 10.41 0.47 -9.09
N ASP A 80 10.64 1.08 -10.25
CA ASP A 80 11.97 1.13 -10.85
C ASP A 80 12.97 1.85 -9.93
N VAL A 81 12.56 2.96 -9.31
CA VAL A 81 13.38 3.69 -8.34
C VAL A 81 13.62 2.86 -7.08
N LEU A 82 12.60 2.21 -6.52
CA LEU A 82 12.76 1.36 -5.34
C LEU A 82 13.69 0.16 -5.63
N ALA A 83 13.55 -0.47 -6.80
CA ALA A 83 14.42 -1.55 -7.24
C ALA A 83 15.85 -1.06 -7.47
N PHE A 84 16.02 0.13 -8.07
CA PHE A 84 17.33 0.75 -8.24
C PHE A 84 18.00 1.02 -6.90
N ILE A 85 17.26 1.61 -5.94
CA ILE A 85 17.73 1.85 -4.58
C ILE A 85 18.14 0.52 -3.94
N GLN A 86 17.27 -0.48 -3.91
CA GLN A 86 17.58 -1.80 -3.34
C GLN A 86 18.82 -2.46 -3.96
N ALA A 87 19.05 -2.29 -5.26
CA ALA A 87 20.19 -2.89 -5.95
C ALA A 87 21.53 -2.16 -5.68
N HIS A 88 21.50 -0.89 -5.26
CA HIS A 88 22.70 -0.05 -5.07
C HIS A 88 22.93 0.39 -3.63
N GLU A 89 21.91 0.28 -2.78
CA GLU A 89 21.99 0.40 -1.34
C GLU A 89 22.08 -1.03 -0.78
N GLN A 90 23.30 -1.56 -0.64
CA GLN A 90 23.60 -2.51 0.44
C GLN A 90 23.49 -1.75 1.78
N ILE A 91 22.32 -1.22 2.09
CA ILE A 91 22.00 -0.87 3.46
C ILE A 91 21.54 -2.19 4.06
N ASP A 92 22.35 -2.77 4.93
CA ASP A 92 21.90 -3.79 5.86
C ASP A 92 20.70 -3.19 6.60
N ILE A 93 19.49 -3.52 6.14
CA ILE A 93 18.30 -3.37 6.96
C ILE A 93 18.51 -4.44 8.02
N GLU A 94 19.22 -4.10 9.09
CA GLU A 94 19.24 -4.92 10.29
C GLU A 94 17.77 -5.23 10.57
N PRO A 95 17.36 -6.51 10.52
CA PRO A 95 16.00 -6.84 10.90
C PRO A 95 15.85 -6.32 12.32
N GLU A 96 14.80 -5.52 12.56
CA GLU A 96 14.45 -5.11 13.92
C GLU A 96 14.54 -6.34 14.81
N GLN A 97 15.52 -6.33 15.72
CA GLN A 97 15.73 -7.42 16.64
C GLN A 97 14.41 -7.59 17.39
N SER A 98 13.79 -8.74 17.16
CA SER A 98 12.60 -9.16 17.89
C SER A 98 13.08 -9.47 19.32
N ASP A 99 13.12 -8.46 20.17
CA ASP A 99 13.13 -8.68 21.61
C ASP A 99 11.76 -9.24 21.99
N GLU A 100 11.64 -10.55 22.15
CA GLU A 100 10.99 -11.17 23.32
C GLU A 100 11.01 -12.72 23.29
N GLN A 101 11.61 -13.26 24.37
CA GLN A 101 11.28 -14.52 25.07
C GLN A 101 11.63 -15.87 24.45
N VAL A 102 12.70 -16.49 24.99
CA VAL A 102 12.56 -17.74 25.77
C VAL A 102 13.49 -17.68 26.98
N ALA A 103 12.94 -17.34 28.15
CA ALA A 103 13.39 -17.95 29.39
C ALA A 103 12.59 -19.25 29.55
N LEU A 104 13.27 -20.39 29.63
CA LEU A 104 12.87 -21.58 30.42
C LEU A 104 13.92 -22.70 30.29
N ASP A 105 14.48 -23.04 31.46
CA ASP A 105 14.96 -24.33 31.96
C ASP A 105 16.01 -25.14 31.17
N LEU A 106 17.25 -25.11 31.70
CA LEU A 106 17.94 -26.28 32.30
C LEU A 106 19.20 -25.86 33.07
#